data_AF-A0A661P0H3-F1
#
_entry.id   AF-A0A661P0H3-F1
#
_cell.length_a   1.000
_cell.length_b   1.000
_cell.length_c   1.000
_cell.angle_alpha   90.00
_cell.angle_beta   90.00
_cell.angle_gamma   90.00
#
_symmetry.space_group_name_H-M   'P 1'
#
loop_
_entity.id
_entity.type
_entity.pdbx_description
1 polymer ?
#
loop_
_entity_poly.entity_id
_entity_poly.type
_entity_poly.pdbx_seq_one_letter_code
_entity_poly.pdbx_strand_id
1 'polypeptide(L)'
;MKESSQIVISASRRTDIPAFYMDWFIRQIRKGFFEVINPYNRQKSRIIATPDKVHTIVFWSKNFGPFIKGGFGQKLLAMGYNLFFNFTINSNSSLLEPRVPPLNRRLDQLKELCRDFDANAVNWRFDPICFFKYHE
;
A
#
# COMPACT_ATOMS: atom_id res chain seq x y z
N MET A 1 -17.65 -24.29 -9.30
CA MET A 1 -16.47 -23.39 -9.30
C MET A 1 -15.41 -24.01 -8.42
N LYS A 2 -14.17 -24.21 -8.88
CA LYS A 2 -13.07 -24.58 -7.97
C LYS A 2 -12.89 -23.40 -7.00
N GLU A 3 -12.92 -23.66 -5.69
CA GLU A 3 -12.54 -22.66 -4.70
C GLU A 3 -11.16 -22.11 -5.07
N SER A 4 -11.08 -20.80 -5.29
CA SER A 4 -9.79 -20.15 -5.49
C SER A 4 -9.05 -20.20 -4.17
N SER A 5 -7.98 -20.99 -4.13
CA SER A 5 -7.04 -21.06 -2.99
C SER A 5 -6.10 -19.84 -2.93
N GLN A 6 -6.37 -18.80 -3.72
CA GLN A 6 -5.54 -17.61 -3.78
C GLN A 6 -5.87 -16.66 -2.63
N ILE A 7 -4.82 -16.08 -2.04
CA ILE A 7 -4.94 -15.15 -0.91
C ILE A 7 -4.88 -13.70 -1.38
N VAL A 8 -5.46 -12.80 -0.58
CA VAL A 8 -5.21 -11.35 -0.70
C VAL A 8 -4.14 -10.96 0.30
N ILE A 9 -3.05 -10.35 -0.18
CA ILE A 9 -2.00 -9.82 0.68
C ILE A 9 -2.32 -8.37 1.00
N SER A 10 -2.75 -8.11 2.24
CA SER A 10 -2.89 -6.75 2.76
C SER A 10 -1.52 -6.21 3.20
N ALA A 11 -0.75 -5.74 2.23
CA ALA A 11 0.55 -5.14 2.44
C ALA A 11 0.37 -3.73 3.03
N SER A 12 1.09 -3.42 4.10
CA SER A 12 1.19 -2.09 4.71
C SER A 12 0.19 -1.70 5.81
N ARG A 13 -0.50 -2.67 6.42
CA ARG A 13 -1.31 -2.39 7.63
C ARG A 13 -0.49 -2.04 8.87
N ARG A 14 0.72 -2.60 9.01
CA ARG A 14 1.60 -2.39 10.18
C ARG A 14 2.67 -1.32 9.96
N THR A 15 3.02 -1.04 8.71
CA THR A 15 4.05 -0.09 8.32
C THR A 15 3.78 0.39 6.91
N ASP A 16 4.12 1.63 6.57
CA ASP A 16 3.87 2.17 5.23
C ASP A 16 4.95 1.65 4.24
N ILE A 17 4.67 0.50 3.63
CA ILE A 17 5.62 -0.15 2.70
C ILE A 17 5.83 0.70 1.44
N PRO A 18 4.80 1.27 0.78
CA PRO A 18 4.98 2.13 -0.38
C PRO A 18 5.89 3.32 -0.13
N ALA A 19 5.83 3.93 1.05
CA ALA A 19 6.66 5.09 1.39
C ALA A 19 8.10 4.71 1.78
N PHE A 20 8.34 3.54 2.37
CA PHE A 20 9.62 3.28 3.05
C PHE A 20 10.30 1.93 2.74
N TYR A 21 9.57 0.90 2.31
CA TYR A 21 10.08 -0.49 2.32
C TYR A 21 9.89 -1.25 1.00
N MET A 22 9.68 -0.56 -0.13
CA MET A 22 9.45 -1.23 -1.41
C MET A 22 10.61 -2.11 -1.87
N ASP A 23 11.87 -1.71 -1.65
CA ASP A 23 13.01 -2.56 -2.00
C ASP A 23 13.05 -3.86 -1.20
N TRP A 24 12.75 -3.78 0.11
CA TRP A 24 12.60 -4.97 0.93
C TRP A 24 11.43 -5.84 0.46
N PHE A 25 10.30 -5.22 0.14
CA PHE A 25 9.10 -5.91 -0.32
C PHE A 25 9.36 -6.68 -1.61
N ILE A 26 9.99 -6.06 -2.60
CA ILE A 26 10.37 -6.70 -3.86
C ILE A 26 11.33 -7.88 -3.63
N ARG A 27 12.28 -7.76 -2.69
CA ARG A 27 13.13 -8.91 -2.33
C ARG A 27 12.33 -10.08 -1.78
N GLN A 28 11.31 -9.84 -0.95
CA GLN A 28 10.44 -10.92 -0.44
C GLN A 28 9.54 -11.50 -1.53
N ILE A 29 9.00 -10.67 -2.42
CA ILE A 29 8.23 -11.10 -3.59
C ILE A 29 9.07 -12.05 -4.45
N ARG A 30 10.33 -11.68 -4.74
CA ARG A 30 11.26 -12.56 -5.48
C ARG A 30 11.60 -13.85 -4.74
N LYS A 31 11.62 -13.84 -3.41
CA LYS A 31 11.77 -15.06 -2.60
C LYS A 31 10.50 -15.94 -2.62
N GLY A 32 9.35 -15.39 -2.99
CA GLY A 32 8.08 -16.10 -3.09
C GLY A 32 7.34 -16.31 -1.77
N PHE A 33 7.80 -15.71 -0.66
CA PHE A 33 7.10 -15.79 0.62
C PHE A 33 7.48 -14.66 1.58
N PHE A 34 6.63 -14.45 2.59
CA PHE A 34 6.90 -13.61 3.75
C PHE A 34 6.89 -14.43 5.02
N GLU A 35 7.80 -14.14 5.95
CA GLU A 35 7.70 -14.60 7.32
C GLU A 35 7.08 -13.51 8.17
N VAL A 36 5.98 -13.83 8.85
CA VAL A 36 5.25 -12.90 9.70
C VAL A 36 5.22 -13.46 11.11
N ILE A 37 5.56 -12.60 12.07
CA ILE A 37 5.41 -12.91 13.49
C ILE A 37 4.08 -12.32 13.95
N ASN A 38 3.25 -13.16 14.57
CA ASN A 38 2.05 -12.70 15.25
C ASN A 38 2.48 -11.89 16.50
N PRO A 39 2.03 -10.63 16.65
CA PRO A 39 2.48 -9.76 17.73
C PRO A 39 2.00 -10.22 19.11
N TYR A 40 0.90 -10.98 19.19
CA TYR A 40 0.29 -11.40 20.45
C TYR A 40 0.89 -12.71 20.99
N ASN A 41 1.05 -13.72 20.14
CA ASN A 41 1.50 -15.05 20.56
C ASN A 41 2.90 -15.44 20.05
N ARG A 42 3.58 -14.55 19.32
CA ARG A 42 4.94 -14.73 18.78
C ARG A 42 5.11 -15.90 17.80
N GLN A 43 4.03 -16.57 17.40
CA GLN A 43 4.09 -17.62 16.41
C GLN A 43 4.53 -17.06 15.06
N LYS A 44 5.40 -17.82 14.39
CA LYS A 44 5.88 -17.52 13.04
C LYS A 44 4.94 -18.19 12.03
N SER A 45 4.50 -17.43 11.06
CA SER A 45 3.71 -17.93 9.93
C SER A 45 4.43 -17.60 8.64
N ARG A 46 4.43 -18.54 7.71
CA ARG A 46 4.97 -18.36 6.36
C ARG A 46 3.83 -18.15 5.39
N ILE A 47 3.81 -16.99 4.75
CA ILE A 47 2.79 -16.60 3.77
C ILE A 47 3.38 -16.78 2.39
N ILE A 48 2.86 -17.72 1.60
CA ILE A 48 3.29 -17.90 0.21
C ILE A 48 2.81 -16.69 -0.60
N ALA A 49 3.70 -16.12 -1.39
CA ALA A 49 3.49 -14.87 -2.11
C ALA A 49 3.84 -14.97 -3.59
N THR A 50 3.73 -16.15 -4.20
CA THR A 50 3.92 -16.35 -5.65
C THR A 50 2.67 -15.91 -6.43
N PRO A 51 2.80 -15.49 -7.70
CA PRO A 51 1.67 -14.97 -8.49
C PRO A 51 0.50 -15.96 -8.61
N ASP A 52 0.77 -17.26 -8.67
CA ASP A 52 -0.27 -18.30 -8.75
C ASP A 52 -1.08 -18.46 -7.44
N LYS A 53 -0.52 -18.04 -6.30
CA LYS A 53 -1.15 -18.12 -4.97
C LYS A 53 -1.70 -16.79 -4.47
N VAL A 54 -1.38 -15.67 -5.12
CA VAL A 54 -1.81 -14.34 -4.70
C VAL A 54 -2.83 -13.81 -5.68
N HIS A 55 -4.05 -13.56 -5.21
CA HIS A 55 -5.09 -12.92 -6.01
C HIS A 55 -4.75 -11.44 -6.23
N THR A 56 -4.45 -10.71 -5.15
CA THR A 56 -4.16 -9.26 -5.20
C THR A 56 -3.24 -8.85 -4.05
N ILE A 57 -2.33 -7.92 -4.33
CA ILE A 57 -1.56 -7.18 -3.32
C ILE A 57 -2.24 -5.83 -3.09
N VAL A 58 -2.70 -5.62 -1.88
CA VAL A 58 -3.33 -4.37 -1.44
C VAL A 58 -2.28 -3.53 -0.73
N PHE A 59 -1.97 -2.34 -1.22
CA PHE A 59 -1.07 -1.39 -0.57
C PHE A 59 -1.84 -0.31 0.20
N TRP A 60 -1.26 0.18 1.29
CA TRP A 60 -1.80 1.27 2.10
C TRP A 60 -0.72 2.33 2.30
N SER A 61 -1.03 3.59 2.00
CA SER A 61 -0.07 4.68 2.20
C SER A 61 -0.75 6.04 2.29
N LYS A 62 -0.06 6.98 2.94
CA LYS A 62 -0.30 8.43 2.79
C LYS A 62 0.66 9.08 1.79
N ASN A 63 1.66 8.34 1.31
CA ASN A 63 2.70 8.82 0.42
C ASN A 63 3.15 7.72 -0.55
N PHE A 64 2.53 7.67 -1.72
CA PHE A 64 2.93 6.77 -2.81
C PHE A 64 4.09 7.31 -3.65
N GLY A 65 4.64 8.49 -3.34
CA GLY A 65 5.74 9.09 -4.11
C GLY A 65 6.93 8.16 -4.37
N PRO A 66 7.48 7.48 -3.34
CA PRO A 66 8.56 6.51 -3.54
C PRO A 66 8.13 5.28 -4.35
N PHE A 67 6.90 4.80 -4.16
CA PHE A 67 6.33 3.70 -4.93
C PHE A 67 6.28 4.00 -6.43
N ILE A 68 5.75 5.18 -6.76
CA ILE A 68 5.59 5.68 -8.14
C ILE A 68 6.98 5.93 -8.77
N LYS A 69 7.82 6.73 -8.11
CA LYS A 69 9.17 7.08 -8.61
C LYS A 69 10.04 5.84 -8.86
N GLY A 70 9.88 4.80 -8.03
CA GLY A 70 10.61 3.55 -8.19
C GLY A 70 10.07 2.60 -9.26
N GLY A 71 8.96 2.95 -9.93
CA GLY A 71 8.29 2.12 -10.93
C GLY A 71 7.87 0.76 -10.36
N PHE A 72 7.54 0.70 -9.07
CA PHE A 72 7.34 -0.58 -8.38
C PHE A 72 6.04 -1.26 -8.80
N GLY A 73 5.00 -0.50 -9.14
CA GLY A 73 3.75 -1.07 -9.61
C GLY A 73 3.90 -1.77 -10.96
N GLN A 74 4.57 -1.13 -11.93
CA GLN A 74 4.85 -1.75 -13.23
C GLN A 74 5.71 -3.01 -13.09
N LYS A 75 6.70 -3.01 -12.18
CA LYS A 75 7.49 -4.21 -11.86
C LYS A 75 6.63 -5.36 -11.34
N LEU A 76 5.69 -5.08 -10.43
CA LEU A 76 4.81 -6.10 -9.87
C LEU A 76 3.78 -6.61 -10.90
N LEU A 77 3.22 -5.74 -11.73
CA LEU A 77 2.35 -6.12 -12.85
C LEU A 77 3.10 -7.05 -13.82
N ALA A 78 4.34 -6.69 -14.19
CA ALA A 78 5.18 -7.53 -15.06
C ALA A 78 5.54 -8.89 -14.44
N MET A 79 5.51 -9.00 -13.10
CA MET A 79 5.67 -10.26 -12.37
C MET A 79 4.36 -11.06 -12.25
N GLY A 80 3.24 -10.55 -12.77
CA GLY A 80 1.94 -11.25 -12.77
C GLY A 80 1.05 -10.99 -11.54
N TYR A 81 1.33 -9.94 -10.75
CA TYR A 81 0.50 -9.60 -9.60
C TYR A 81 -0.57 -8.56 -9.95
N ASN A 82 -1.79 -8.75 -9.43
CA ASN A 82 -2.79 -7.69 -9.40
C ASN A 82 -2.55 -6.76 -8.20
N LEU A 83 -2.80 -5.47 -8.39
CA LEU A 83 -2.55 -4.44 -7.38
C LEU A 83 -3.84 -3.71 -7.01
N PHE A 84 -3.94 -3.31 -5.75
CA PHE A 84 -4.98 -2.43 -5.25
C PHE A 84 -4.38 -1.42 -4.28
N PHE A 85 -4.85 -0.18 -4.31
CA PHE A 85 -4.24 0.93 -3.60
C PHE A 85 -5.25 1.59 -2.67
N ASN A 86 -4.99 1.53 -1.37
CA ASN A 86 -5.65 2.37 -0.38
C ASN A 86 -4.80 3.61 -0.14
N PHE A 87 -5.25 4.74 -0.68
CA PHE A 87 -4.58 6.03 -0.49
C PHE A 87 -5.34 6.85 0.56
N THR A 88 -4.73 7.02 1.73
CA THR A 88 -5.28 7.88 2.78
C THR A 88 -4.91 9.34 2.53
N ILE A 89 -5.90 10.21 2.35
CA ILE A 89 -5.74 11.67 2.26
C ILE A 89 -6.62 12.29 3.34
N ASN A 90 -5.98 12.89 4.36
CA ASN A 90 -6.66 13.54 5.49
C ASN A 90 -6.55 15.08 5.38
N SER A 91 -5.92 15.74 6.36
CA SER A 91 -5.80 17.20 6.43
C SER A 91 -4.67 17.77 5.56
N ASN A 92 -4.75 19.06 5.23
CA ASN A 92 -3.63 19.86 4.72
C ASN A 92 -2.74 20.42 5.84
N SER A 93 -3.19 20.36 7.10
CA SER A 93 -2.46 20.86 8.27
C SER A 93 -1.28 19.94 8.59
N SER A 94 -0.06 20.50 8.54
CA SER A 94 1.17 19.80 8.92
C SER A 94 1.23 19.46 10.42
N LEU A 95 0.41 20.12 11.25
CA LEU A 95 0.27 19.78 12.66
C LEU A 95 -0.44 18.44 12.84
N LEU A 96 -1.48 18.19 12.05
CA LEU A 96 -2.26 16.95 12.10
C LEU A 96 -1.65 15.83 11.27
N GLU A 97 -0.96 16.19 10.20
CA GLU A 97 -0.32 15.27 9.27
C GLU A 97 1.18 15.62 9.14
N PRO A 98 1.98 15.42 10.20
CA PRO A 98 3.41 15.70 10.15
C PRO A 98 4.14 14.66 9.29
N ARG A 99 5.21 15.10 8.63
CA ARG A 99 6.15 14.25 7.88
C ARG A 99 5.53 13.46 6.70
N VAL A 100 4.34 13.84 6.24
CA VAL A 100 3.82 13.43 4.93
C VAL A 100 3.94 14.58 3.94
N PRO A 101 3.98 14.31 2.62
CA PRO A 101 4.01 15.38 1.63
C PRO A 101 2.80 16.33 1.75
N PRO A 102 2.96 17.61 1.35
CA PRO A 102 1.84 18.55 1.29
C PRO A 102 0.65 18.00 0.47
N LEU A 103 -0.56 18.48 0.77
CA LEU A 103 -1.80 17.93 0.20
C LEU A 103 -1.78 17.92 -1.34
N ASN A 104 -1.34 19.00 -1.98
CA ASN A 104 -1.23 19.08 -3.44
C ASN A 104 -0.36 17.95 -4.01
N ARG A 105 0.81 17.67 -3.40
CA ARG A 105 1.70 16.58 -3.82
C ARG A 105 1.05 15.21 -3.65
N ARG A 106 0.26 15.00 -2.60
CA ARG A 106 -0.49 13.74 -2.42
C ARG A 106 -1.61 13.59 -3.44
N LEU A 107 -2.31 14.67 -3.78
CA LEU A 107 -3.32 14.68 -4.85
C LEU A 107 -2.70 14.40 -6.22
N ASP A 108 -1.50 14.93 -6.50
CA ASP A 108 -0.75 14.63 -7.73
C ASP A 108 -0.38 13.14 -7.81
N GLN A 109 0.11 12.55 -6.70
CA GLN A 109 0.38 11.12 -6.61
C GLN A 109 -0.89 10.28 -6.86
N LEU A 110 -2.05 10.70 -6.32
CA LEU A 110 -3.32 10.00 -6.54
C LEU A 110 -3.72 10.02 -8.02
N LYS A 111 -3.60 11.17 -8.68
CA LYS A 111 -3.86 11.30 -10.12
C LYS A 111 -2.93 10.43 -10.95
N GLU A 112 -1.66 10.31 -10.55
CA GLU A 112 -0.70 9.46 -11.22
C GLU A 112 -1.04 7.97 -11.05
N LEU A 113 -1.42 7.53 -9.85
CA LEU A 113 -1.91 6.16 -9.65
C LEU A 113 -3.16 5.86 -10.50
N CYS A 114 -4.15 6.74 -10.53
CA CYS A 114 -5.36 6.52 -11.35
C CYS A 114 -5.09 6.60 -12.87
N ARG A 115 -3.94 7.12 -13.28
CA ARG A 115 -3.51 7.16 -14.69
C ARG A 115 -2.77 5.87 -15.07
N ASP A 116 -1.90 5.42 -14.19
CA ASP A 116 -1.05 4.25 -14.41
C ASP A 116 -1.79 2.92 -14.14
N PHE A 117 -2.83 2.96 -13.31
CA PHE A 117 -3.66 1.82 -12.91
C PHE A 117 -5.14 2.16 -13.07
N ASP A 118 -5.99 1.12 -13.14
CA ASP A 118 -7.45 1.31 -13.17
C ASP A 118 -7.91 2.11 -11.94
N ALA A 119 -8.73 3.15 -12.14
CA ALA A 119 -9.28 3.96 -11.06
C ALA A 119 -10.08 3.11 -10.05
N ASN A 120 -10.69 2.00 -10.49
CA ASN A 120 -11.38 1.05 -9.60
C ASN A 120 -10.42 0.28 -8.68
N ALA A 121 -9.12 0.23 -9.02
CA ALA A 121 -8.08 -0.34 -8.17
C ALA A 121 -7.55 0.66 -7.14
N VAL A 122 -8.02 1.92 -7.15
CA VAL A 122 -7.58 2.97 -6.23
C VAL A 122 -8.75 3.41 -5.35
N ASN A 123 -8.64 3.10 -4.07
CA ASN A 123 -9.58 3.53 -3.06
C ASN A 123 -9.02 4.73 -2.28
N TRP A 124 -9.69 5.87 -2.39
CA TRP A 124 -9.43 7.02 -1.55
C TRP A 124 -10.03 6.78 -0.16
N ARG A 125 -9.17 6.77 0.86
CA ARG A 125 -9.53 6.65 2.27
C ARG A 125 -9.40 7.98 3.01
N PHE A 126 -10.25 8.15 4.01
CA PHE A 126 -10.19 9.23 4.99
C PHE A 126 -10.25 8.59 6.38
N ASP A 127 -9.11 8.50 7.06
CA ASP A 127 -8.96 7.77 8.33
C ASP A 127 -7.67 8.22 9.07
N PRO A 128 -7.76 8.73 10.31
CA PRO A 128 -8.99 9.02 11.04
C PRO A 128 -9.74 10.25 10.52
N ILE A 129 -11.05 10.31 10.77
CA ILE A 129 -11.81 11.57 10.65
C ILE A 129 -11.46 12.46 11.84
N CYS A 130 -10.88 13.62 11.58
CA CYS A 130 -10.52 14.59 12.61
C CYS A 130 -11.26 15.92 12.38
N PHE A 131 -12.02 16.35 13.39
CA PHE A 131 -12.65 17.67 13.44
C PHE A 131 -11.82 18.59 14.33
N PHE A 132 -11.47 19.76 13.83
CA PHE A 132 -10.67 20.75 14.57
C PHE A 132 -11.04 22.17 14.14
N LYS A 133 -10.72 23.14 14.99
CA LYS A 133 -10.86 24.57 14.72
C LYS A 133 -9.58 25.28 15.15
N TYR A 134 -9.20 26.32 14.42
CA TYR A 134 -8.17 27.25 14.86
C TYR A 134 -8.80 28.26 15.81
N HIS A 135 -8.06 28.62 16.85
CA HIS A 135 -8.35 29.76 17.69
C HIS A 135 -7.27 30.80 17.44
N GLU A 136 -7.69 32.03 17.15
CA GLU A 136 -6.81 33.19 17.09
C GLU A 136 -6.34 33.60 18.49
#